data_AF-A0A812P2F0-F1
#
_entry.id   AF-A0A812P2F0-F1
#
_cell.length_a   1.000
_cell.length_b   1.000
_cell.length_c   1.000
_cell.angle_alpha   90.00
_cell.angle_beta   90.00
_cell.angle_gamma   90.00
#
_symmetry.space_group_name_H-M   'P 1'
#
loop_
_entity.id
_entity.type
_entity.pdbx_description
1 polymer ?
#
loop_
_entity_poly.entity_id
_entity_poly.type
_entity_poly.pdbx_seq_one_letter_code
_entity_poly.pdbx_strand_id
1 'polypeptide(L)'
;MYKEESHLSMLVAKQICVVTDASHHSSKVVPITYQGATYNIPVTIYFDPPYPKQPPRCFVTPTAGMALKQNHQSVDSGGMVYSPFLSAWSETSSTLPQLVKSLAESFSSSPPVYSTTTVARPTSAQQATQPAQPAQQSGASGLFGFLGLGGQQPASQPAPAQPAAVVTAIPVSQAQPVATVVATPVPARPRRDEREELVKAVTSSLKERWPAVVEPLGEQLSQQQTRQTELEDAKKKLDEEEQKLKDSVQEVSAQKAQLETMESELRSFVEAEAGREMDPETALASLDPDRRQVLDRLAEELSLEELLTAMDELLAEGKISVDDFMREVREAGRRQFMCKMEREKAAKAVKTAAGLISEEPPKAPALPVAVARPLPAGAPVQAAAVPARQLVAA
;
A
#
# COMPACT_ATOMS: atom_id res chain seq x y z
N MET A 1 -39.91 12.05 12.05
CA MET A 1 -39.17 11.74 10.81
C MET A 1 -37.74 12.29 10.77
N TYR A 2 -37.31 13.18 11.68
CA TYR A 2 -35.92 13.70 11.72
C TYR A 2 -34.89 12.83 12.48
N LYS A 3 -35.28 11.67 13.02
CA LYS A 3 -34.40 10.85 13.89
C LYS A 3 -33.70 9.69 13.17
N GLU A 4 -34.21 9.27 12.01
CA GLU A 4 -33.61 8.20 11.19
C GLU A 4 -32.52 8.72 10.23
N GLU A 5 -32.64 9.95 9.72
CA GLU A 5 -31.60 10.55 8.87
C GLU A 5 -30.30 10.83 9.65
N SER A 6 -30.38 11.17 10.94
CA SER A 6 -29.19 11.31 11.79
C SER A 6 -28.49 9.99 12.06
N HIS A 7 -29.23 8.88 12.14
CA HIS A 7 -28.66 7.55 12.37
C HIS A 7 -28.02 7.00 11.09
N LEU A 8 -28.64 7.21 9.92
CA LEU A 8 -28.01 6.94 8.62
C LEU A 8 -26.79 7.84 8.37
N SER A 9 -26.84 9.13 8.75
CA SER A 9 -25.69 10.03 8.62
C SER A 9 -24.54 9.65 9.57
N MET A 10 -24.83 9.10 10.76
CA MET A 10 -23.81 8.54 11.65
C MET A 10 -23.25 7.20 11.14
N LEU A 11 -24.09 6.38 10.50
CA LEU A 11 -23.67 5.10 9.92
C LEU A 11 -22.81 5.31 8.67
N VAL A 12 -23.14 6.31 7.86
CA VAL A 12 -22.28 6.77 6.76
C VAL A 12 -20.99 7.38 7.31
N ALA A 13 -21.01 8.11 8.43
CA ALA A 13 -19.77 8.65 9.03
C ALA A 13 -18.84 7.57 9.63
N LYS A 14 -19.39 6.48 10.19
CA LYS A 14 -18.60 5.37 10.76
C LYS A 14 -17.96 4.46 9.72
N GLN A 15 -18.47 4.41 8.49
CA GLN A 15 -17.92 3.57 7.41
C GLN A 15 -16.63 4.14 6.76
N ILE A 16 -16.21 5.37 7.11
CA ILE A 16 -15.24 6.14 6.31
C ILE A 16 -13.92 6.41 7.05
N CYS A 17 -13.64 5.74 8.16
CA CYS A 17 -12.36 5.84 8.86
C CYS A 17 -11.53 4.57 8.68
N VAL A 18 -10.87 4.46 7.53
CA VAL A 18 -9.65 3.65 7.40
C VAL A 18 -8.51 4.64 7.23
N VAL A 19 -7.78 4.90 8.32
CA VAL A 19 -6.56 5.71 8.30
C VAL A 19 -5.39 4.76 8.31
N THR A 20 -4.65 4.73 7.21
CA THR A 20 -3.26 4.25 7.17
C THR A 20 -2.33 5.45 7.36
N ASP A 21 -1.51 5.34 8.41
CA ASP A 21 -0.14 5.86 8.60
C ASP A 21 0.18 7.38 8.54
N ALA A 22 0.76 7.84 9.66
CA ALA A 22 1.72 8.93 9.88
C ALA A 22 1.52 10.35 9.31
N SER A 23 0.45 10.66 8.58
CA SER A 23 0.15 12.05 8.15
C SER A 23 -1.29 12.38 8.48
N HIS A 24 -1.57 13.55 9.07
CA HIS A 24 -2.91 14.03 9.40
C HIS A 24 -3.73 14.37 8.12
N HIS A 25 -4.01 13.36 7.29
CA HIS A 25 -4.79 13.46 6.07
C HIS A 25 -5.91 12.41 6.05
N SER A 26 -7.06 12.75 5.46
CA SER A 26 -8.12 11.81 5.16
C SER A 26 -8.30 11.71 3.66
N SER A 27 -8.09 10.52 3.08
CA SER A 27 -8.48 10.24 1.70
C SER A 27 -9.96 9.85 1.68
N LYS A 28 -10.76 10.55 0.87
CA LYS A 28 -12.21 10.42 0.76
C LYS A 28 -12.59 10.31 -0.71
N VAL A 29 -13.64 9.55 -1.00
CA VAL A 29 -14.20 9.49 -2.35
C VAL A 29 -15.46 10.35 -2.38
N VAL A 30 -15.51 11.32 -3.28
CA VAL A 30 -16.65 12.22 -3.46
C VAL A 30 -17.47 11.75 -4.65
N PRO A 31 -18.72 11.27 -4.44
CA PRO A 31 -19.61 10.91 -5.54
C PRO A 31 -20.14 12.19 -6.20
N ILE A 32 -20.07 12.25 -7.53
CA ILE A 32 -20.56 13.36 -8.35
C ILE A 32 -21.48 12.84 -9.44
N THR A 33 -22.38 13.68 -9.94
CA THR A 33 -23.23 13.33 -11.08
C THR A 33 -22.87 14.22 -12.25
N TYR A 34 -22.33 13.64 -13.33
CA TYR A 34 -21.93 14.38 -14.53
C TYR A 34 -22.59 13.72 -15.75
N GLN A 35 -23.31 14.50 -16.56
CA GLN A 35 -23.99 14.02 -17.77
C GLN A 35 -24.90 12.79 -17.55
N GLY A 36 -25.56 12.70 -16.38
CA GLY A 36 -26.48 11.60 -16.04
C GLY A 36 -25.81 10.32 -15.52
N ALA A 37 -24.49 10.28 -15.43
CA ALA A 37 -23.74 9.18 -14.82
C ALA A 37 -23.11 9.62 -13.48
N THR A 38 -23.00 8.68 -12.54
CA THR A 38 -22.36 8.92 -11.24
C THR A 38 -20.89 8.52 -11.30
N TYR A 39 -20.00 9.43 -10.93
CA TYR A 39 -18.55 9.22 -10.88
C TYR A 39 -18.03 9.40 -9.46
N ASN A 40 -17.00 8.64 -9.12
CA ASN A 40 -16.39 8.65 -7.80
C ASN A 40 -15.01 9.29 -7.89
N ILE A 41 -14.85 10.49 -7.34
CA ILE A 41 -13.60 11.25 -7.41
C ILE A 41 -12.81 11.06 -6.12
N PRO A 42 -11.58 10.53 -6.16
CA PRO A 42 -10.69 10.47 -5.01
C PRO A 42 -10.16 11.87 -4.64
N VAL A 43 -10.45 12.29 -3.41
CA VAL A 43 -10.03 13.57 -2.82
C VAL A 43 -9.31 13.32 -1.50
N THR A 44 -8.07 13.79 -1.39
CA THR A 44 -7.28 13.77 -0.17
C THR A 44 -7.37 15.12 0.52
N ILE A 45 -7.78 15.12 1.79
CA ILE A 45 -7.94 16.32 2.63
C ILE A 45 -6.86 16.30 3.71
N TYR A 46 -6.04 17.34 3.76
CA TYR A 46 -4.99 17.53 4.76
C TYR A 46 -5.43 18.54 5.82
N PHE A 47 -5.17 18.19 7.08
CA PHE A 47 -5.46 19.02 8.26
C PHE A 47 -4.15 19.49 8.89
N ASP A 48 -3.64 20.63 8.45
CA ASP A 48 -2.45 21.22 9.04
C ASP A 48 -2.82 22.09 10.25
N PRO A 49 -2.03 22.09 11.34
CA PRO A 49 -2.13 23.12 12.36
C PRO A 49 -1.94 24.49 11.71
N PRO A 50 -2.83 25.50 11.91
CA PRO A 50 -3.83 25.65 12.96
C PRO A 50 -5.29 25.42 12.51
N TYR A 51 -5.62 24.32 11.83
CA TYR A 51 -7.02 23.89 11.63
C TYR A 51 -7.74 23.76 13.00
N PRO A 52 -9.00 24.23 13.16
CA PRO A 52 -9.94 24.77 12.17
C PRO A 52 -9.86 26.29 11.89
N LYS A 53 -8.89 27.01 12.45
CA LYS A 53 -8.70 28.46 12.16
C LYS A 53 -8.33 28.72 10.71
N GLN A 54 -7.62 27.78 10.09
CA GLN A 54 -7.33 27.77 8.66
C GLN A 54 -8.12 26.68 7.94
N PRO A 55 -8.51 26.90 6.67
CA PRO A 55 -9.18 25.87 5.87
C PRO A 55 -8.28 24.65 5.65
N PRO A 56 -8.85 23.45 5.52
CA PRO A 56 -8.09 22.27 5.16
C PRO A 56 -7.61 22.33 3.71
N ARG A 57 -6.45 21.74 3.41
CA ARG A 57 -5.95 21.65 2.03
C ARG A 57 -6.52 20.42 1.34
N CYS A 58 -7.13 20.58 0.17
CA CYS A 58 -7.76 19.49 -0.57
C CYS A 58 -7.01 19.23 -1.88
N PHE A 59 -6.81 17.95 -2.21
CA PHE A 59 -6.16 17.51 -3.43
C PHE A 59 -6.97 16.41 -4.10
N VAL A 60 -7.13 16.46 -5.42
CA VAL A 60 -7.63 15.34 -6.20
C VAL A 60 -6.45 14.41 -6.48
N THR A 61 -6.61 13.12 -6.16
CA THR A 61 -5.53 12.13 -6.29
C THR A 61 -5.92 11.07 -7.33
N PRO A 62 -5.57 11.24 -8.62
CA PRO A 62 -5.96 10.31 -9.67
C PRO A 62 -5.47 8.89 -9.39
N THR A 63 -6.33 7.89 -9.60
CA THR A 63 -5.95 6.47 -9.56
C THR A 63 -5.36 6.03 -10.91
N ALA A 64 -4.71 4.86 -10.97
CA ALA A 64 -4.24 4.26 -12.21
C ALA A 64 -5.37 4.20 -13.27
N GLY A 65 -5.20 4.90 -14.40
CA GLY A 65 -6.22 5.04 -15.44
C GLY A 65 -7.06 6.33 -15.38
N MET A 66 -6.72 7.28 -14.50
CA MET A 66 -7.28 8.63 -14.47
C MET A 66 -6.18 9.67 -14.68
N ALA A 67 -6.53 10.79 -15.30
CA ALA A 67 -5.65 11.96 -15.41
C ALA A 67 -6.42 13.24 -15.05
N LEU A 68 -5.70 14.22 -14.52
CA LEU A 68 -6.24 15.55 -14.22
C LEU A 68 -6.46 16.33 -15.51
N LYS A 69 -7.63 16.96 -15.63
CA LYS A 69 -7.95 17.88 -16.71
C LYS A 69 -7.11 19.15 -16.54
N GLN A 70 -6.29 19.47 -17.54
CA GLN A 70 -5.49 20.70 -17.56
C GLN A 70 -6.41 21.94 -17.63
N ASN A 71 -6.04 23.01 -16.91
CA ASN A 71 -6.78 24.28 -16.82
C ASN A 71 -8.22 24.12 -16.29
N HIS A 72 -8.39 23.45 -15.15
CA HIS A 72 -9.69 23.34 -14.48
C HIS A 72 -9.92 24.53 -13.54
N GLN A 73 -11.14 25.11 -13.54
CA GLN A 73 -11.45 26.30 -12.74
C GLN A 73 -11.23 26.10 -11.23
N SER A 74 -11.47 24.87 -10.75
CA SER A 74 -11.39 24.53 -9.32
C SER A 74 -10.18 23.67 -8.97
N VAL A 75 -9.34 23.25 -9.93
CA VAL A 75 -8.24 22.31 -9.67
C VAL A 75 -7.01 22.67 -10.49
N ASP A 76 -5.86 22.78 -9.84
CA ASP A 76 -4.58 23.06 -10.50
C ASP A 76 -3.91 21.78 -11.04
N SER A 77 -2.86 21.95 -11.84
CA SER A 77 -2.03 20.89 -12.45
C SER A 77 -1.50 19.87 -11.43
N GLY A 78 -1.25 20.29 -10.19
CA GLY A 78 -0.86 19.43 -9.07
C GLY A 78 -2.01 18.74 -8.34
N GLY A 79 -3.25 18.89 -8.79
CA GLY A 79 -4.45 18.34 -8.16
C GLY A 79 -4.97 19.17 -6.99
N MET A 80 -4.35 20.30 -6.64
CA MET A 80 -4.80 21.17 -5.55
C MET A 80 -6.16 21.80 -5.88
N VAL A 81 -7.09 21.73 -4.95
CA VAL A 81 -8.47 22.18 -5.13
C VAL A 81 -8.67 23.60 -4.58
N TYR A 82 -9.26 24.45 -5.40
CA TYR A 82 -9.68 25.80 -5.05
C TYR A 82 -11.20 25.91 -5.15
N SER A 83 -11.84 26.34 -4.06
CA SER A 83 -13.29 26.58 -4.00
C SER A 83 -13.56 27.92 -3.30
N PRO A 84 -14.59 28.68 -3.72
CA PRO A 84 -15.05 29.86 -2.98
C PRO A 84 -15.33 29.55 -1.50
N PHE A 85 -15.75 28.32 -1.20
CA PHE A 85 -16.01 27.87 0.17
C PHE A 85 -14.73 27.77 1.01
N LEU A 86 -13.61 27.35 0.41
CA LEU A 86 -12.30 27.33 1.08
C LEU A 86 -11.76 28.74 1.31
N SER A 87 -12.00 29.68 0.39
CA SER A 87 -11.58 31.07 0.56
C SER A 87 -12.37 31.83 1.64
N ALA A 88 -13.63 31.46 1.86
CA ALA A 88 -14.51 32.06 2.86
C ALA A 88 -14.65 31.21 4.13
N TRP A 89 -13.66 30.35 4.40
CA TRP A 89 -13.70 29.43 5.53
C TRP A 89 -13.71 30.20 6.87
N SER A 90 -14.59 29.76 7.77
CA SER A 90 -14.73 30.30 9.12
C SER A 90 -14.77 29.16 10.12
N GLU A 91 -13.98 29.28 11.19
CA GLU A 91 -13.87 28.29 12.26
C GLU A 91 -15.22 27.92 12.91
N THR A 92 -16.16 28.87 12.96
CA THR A 92 -17.43 28.70 13.69
C THR A 92 -18.60 28.31 12.81
N SER A 93 -18.53 28.55 11.50
CA SER A 93 -19.66 28.35 10.58
C SER A 93 -19.38 27.35 9.46
N SER A 94 -18.11 27.08 9.13
CA SER A 94 -17.73 26.18 8.05
C SER A 94 -17.50 24.77 8.57
N THR A 95 -18.15 23.79 7.93
CA THR A 95 -18.02 22.38 8.31
C THR A 95 -17.53 21.53 7.14
N LEU A 96 -16.84 20.42 7.44
CA LEU A 96 -16.33 19.48 6.43
C LEU A 96 -17.43 18.90 5.51
N PRO A 97 -18.63 18.53 6.00
CA PRO A 97 -19.70 18.06 5.10
C PRO A 97 -20.16 19.12 4.10
N GLN A 98 -20.19 20.39 4.50
CA GLN A 98 -20.52 21.51 3.59
C GLN A 98 -19.43 21.70 2.53
N LEU A 99 -18.16 21.54 2.91
CA LEU A 99 -17.04 21.54 1.96
C LEU A 99 -17.22 20.42 0.93
N VAL A 100 -17.45 19.18 1.36
CA VAL A 100 -17.64 18.03 0.45
C VAL A 100 -18.82 18.25 -0.50
N LYS A 101 -19.93 18.82 0.01
CA LYS A 101 -21.08 19.17 -0.83
C LYS A 101 -20.75 20.22 -1.88
N SER A 102 -20.07 21.30 -1.49
CA SER A 102 -19.61 22.35 -2.42
C SER A 102 -18.64 21.80 -3.49
N LEU A 103 -17.76 20.87 -3.12
CA LEU A 103 -16.88 20.17 -4.05
C LEU A 103 -17.67 19.29 -5.02
N ALA A 104 -18.65 18.53 -4.52
CA ALA A 104 -19.49 17.69 -5.35
C ALA A 104 -20.29 18.50 -6.38
N GLU A 105 -20.85 19.64 -5.99
CA GLU A 105 -21.57 20.56 -6.89
C GLU A 105 -20.66 21.14 -7.98
N SER A 106 -19.45 21.59 -7.59
CA SER A 106 -18.45 22.14 -8.51
C SER A 106 -17.97 21.08 -9.52
N PHE A 107 -17.63 19.89 -9.03
CA PHE A 107 -17.14 18.79 -9.86
C PHE A 107 -18.23 18.13 -10.71
N SER A 108 -19.50 18.21 -10.29
CA SER A 108 -20.65 17.77 -11.11
C SER A 108 -20.88 18.67 -12.31
N SER A 109 -20.44 19.94 -12.26
CA SER A 109 -20.52 20.86 -13.40
C SER A 109 -19.37 20.66 -14.39
N SER A 110 -18.16 20.46 -13.85
CA SER A 110 -16.97 20.11 -14.64
C SER A 110 -16.12 19.13 -13.84
N PRO A 111 -15.97 17.87 -14.28
CA PRO A 111 -15.16 16.90 -13.56
C PRO A 111 -13.67 17.24 -13.74
N PRO A 112 -12.90 17.29 -12.64
CA PRO A 112 -11.46 17.58 -12.68
C PRO A 112 -10.62 16.39 -13.18
N VAL A 113 -11.19 15.18 -13.23
CA VAL A 113 -10.52 13.97 -13.71
C VAL A 113 -11.23 13.38 -14.92
N TYR A 114 -10.46 12.82 -15.85
CA TYR A 114 -10.96 12.02 -16.95
C TYR A 114 -10.27 10.64 -16.95
N SER A 115 -10.95 9.62 -17.49
CA SER A 115 -10.33 8.31 -17.65
C SER A 115 -9.39 8.31 -18.85
N THR A 116 -8.18 7.82 -18.66
CA THR A 116 -7.17 7.63 -19.73
C THR A 116 -7.26 6.24 -20.35
N THR A 117 -8.12 5.36 -19.83
CA THR A 117 -8.36 4.06 -20.44
C THR A 117 -9.15 4.26 -21.73
N THR A 118 -8.50 4.08 -22.87
CA THR A 118 -9.15 3.94 -24.18
C THR A 118 -9.94 2.64 -24.24
N VAL A 119 -11.09 2.61 -23.56
CA VAL A 119 -12.13 1.63 -23.89
C VAL A 119 -12.84 2.18 -25.13
N ALA A 120 -12.53 1.61 -26.28
CA ALA A 120 -13.35 1.75 -27.47
C ALA A 120 -14.80 1.45 -27.07
N ARG A 121 -15.66 2.47 -27.15
CA ARG A 121 -17.10 2.36 -26.93
C ARG A 121 -17.66 1.33 -27.92
N PRO A 122 -18.19 0.17 -27.50
CA PRO A 122 -19.06 -0.58 -28.37
C PRO A 122 -20.33 0.25 -28.53
N THR A 123 -20.53 0.82 -29.73
CA THR A 123 -21.82 1.32 -30.15
C THR A 123 -22.80 0.15 -30.13
N SER A 124 -23.64 0.08 -29.10
CA SER A 124 -24.85 -0.70 -29.13
C SER A 124 -25.75 -0.11 -30.23
N ALA A 125 -25.84 -0.83 -31.34
CA ALA A 125 -26.87 -0.60 -32.34
C ALA A 125 -28.23 -0.87 -31.67
N GLN A 126 -28.89 0.20 -31.22
CA GLN A 126 -30.30 0.18 -30.86
C GLN A 126 -31.10 -0.04 -32.15
N GLN A 127 -31.54 -1.29 -32.34
CA GLN A 127 -32.56 -1.61 -33.33
C GLN A 127 -33.93 -1.24 -32.73
N ALA A 128 -34.46 -0.11 -33.15
CA ALA A 128 -35.81 0.33 -32.83
C ALA A 128 -36.82 -0.64 -33.47
N THR A 129 -37.79 -1.10 -32.68
CA THR A 129 -38.96 -1.85 -33.14
C THR A 129 -40.21 -1.00 -32.99
N GLN A 130 -40.94 -0.80 -34.09
CA GLN A 130 -42.42 -0.67 -34.21
C GLN A 130 -42.81 -0.33 -35.69
N PRO A 131 -44.05 -0.57 -36.16
CA PRO A 131 -44.70 -1.87 -36.38
C PRO A 131 -45.38 -1.99 -37.77
N ALA A 132 -45.62 -3.20 -38.31
CA ALA A 132 -46.69 -3.45 -39.30
C ALA A 132 -47.05 -4.94 -39.43
N GLN A 133 -48.30 -5.17 -39.76
CA GLN A 133 -49.18 -6.34 -39.60
C GLN A 133 -49.13 -7.38 -40.78
N PRO A 134 -49.94 -8.48 -40.77
CA PRO A 134 -49.50 -9.85 -41.13
C PRO A 134 -50.09 -10.43 -42.43
N ALA A 135 -49.60 -11.63 -42.83
CA ALA A 135 -50.41 -12.63 -43.55
C ALA A 135 -49.90 -14.10 -43.41
N GLN A 136 -50.79 -14.94 -42.86
CA GLN A 136 -51.12 -16.35 -43.19
C GLN A 136 -50.10 -17.50 -43.03
N GLN A 137 -50.35 -18.44 -42.08
CA GLN A 137 -51.06 -19.74 -42.21
C GLN A 137 -50.12 -20.86 -42.70
N SER A 138 -50.03 -22.08 -42.16
CA SER A 138 -50.86 -22.88 -41.25
C SER A 138 -50.02 -24.09 -40.80
N GLY A 139 -50.36 -24.73 -39.67
CA GLY A 139 -50.13 -26.19 -39.55
C GLY A 139 -49.48 -26.73 -38.27
N ALA A 140 -50.33 -26.93 -37.26
CA ALA A 140 -50.43 -28.14 -36.44
C ALA A 140 -49.41 -28.44 -35.30
N SER A 141 -50.02 -28.62 -34.12
CA SER A 141 -49.63 -29.49 -32.99
C SER A 141 -48.46 -28.99 -32.14
N GLY A 142 -48.65 -28.49 -30.91
CA GLY A 142 -49.32 -29.15 -29.78
C GLY A 142 -48.31 -30.11 -29.15
N LEU A 143 -47.83 -29.97 -27.92
CA LEU A 143 -48.62 -30.04 -26.69
C LEU A 143 -47.62 -29.97 -25.50
N PHE A 144 -47.95 -29.16 -24.48
CA PHE A 144 -47.51 -29.25 -23.06
C PHE A 144 -46.01 -29.09 -22.74
N GLY A 145 -45.58 -28.49 -21.65
CA GLY A 145 -46.28 -28.15 -20.43
C GLY A 145 -45.41 -28.53 -19.23
N PHE A 146 -45.14 -27.53 -18.40
CA PHE A 146 -44.96 -27.62 -16.95
C PHE A 146 -43.56 -27.82 -16.35
N LEU A 147 -43.32 -26.95 -15.36
CA LEU A 147 -42.23 -26.89 -14.39
C LEU A 147 -42.21 -28.13 -13.48
N GLY A 148 -41.03 -28.58 -13.09
CA GLY A 148 -40.88 -29.64 -12.10
C GLY A 148 -39.56 -29.51 -11.35
N LEU A 149 -39.63 -28.92 -10.16
CA LEU A 149 -38.58 -28.85 -9.14
C LEU A 149 -38.61 -30.15 -8.31
N GLY A 150 -37.45 -30.76 -8.03
CA GLY A 150 -37.25 -31.57 -6.83
C GLY A 150 -36.67 -33.00 -6.99
N GLY A 151 -35.66 -33.31 -6.17
CA GLY A 151 -35.58 -34.62 -5.49
C GLY A 151 -34.39 -35.57 -5.74
N GLN A 152 -33.32 -35.42 -4.95
CA GLN A 152 -32.48 -36.45 -4.26
C GLN A 152 -32.00 -37.78 -4.93
N GLN A 153 -30.65 -37.92 -5.03
CA GLN A 153 -29.69 -38.98 -4.54
C GLN A 153 -29.95 -40.51 -4.72
N PRO A 154 -28.95 -41.44 -4.52
CA PRO A 154 -27.46 -41.42 -4.67
C PRO A 154 -26.83 -42.70 -5.33
N ALA A 155 -25.48 -42.74 -5.42
CA ALA A 155 -24.53 -43.88 -5.65
C ALA A 155 -24.52 -44.54 -7.06
N SER A 156 -23.39 -44.67 -7.80
CA SER A 156 -22.22 -45.54 -7.54
C SER A 156 -21.12 -45.30 -8.59
N GLN A 157 -19.84 -45.36 -8.21
CA GLN A 157 -18.66 -45.60 -9.10
C GLN A 157 -18.45 -47.13 -9.30
N PRO A 158 -17.61 -47.69 -10.21
CA PRO A 158 -16.36 -47.14 -10.80
C PRO A 158 -15.99 -47.48 -12.29
N ALA A 159 -15.05 -46.69 -12.84
CA ALA A 159 -13.93 -47.05 -13.77
C ALA A 159 -14.23 -47.68 -15.18
N PRO A 160 -13.21 -48.01 -16.01
CA PRO A 160 -12.71 -47.20 -17.13
C PRO A 160 -12.76 -47.91 -18.51
N ALA A 161 -12.60 -47.19 -19.63
CA ALA A 161 -12.37 -47.82 -20.94
C ALA A 161 -11.57 -46.93 -21.93
N GLN A 162 -10.29 -47.29 -22.10
CA GLN A 162 -9.63 -47.42 -23.42
C GLN A 162 -9.83 -48.90 -23.88
N PRO A 163 -9.61 -49.36 -25.14
CA PRO A 163 -8.43 -49.06 -25.97
C PRO A 163 -8.52 -49.25 -27.53
N ALA A 164 -7.35 -49.07 -28.15
CA ALA A 164 -6.72 -49.88 -29.21
C ALA A 164 -7.13 -49.77 -30.70
N ALA A 165 -6.15 -49.22 -31.44
CA ALA A 165 -5.54 -49.67 -32.70
C ALA A 165 -6.15 -50.89 -33.44
N VAL A 166 -6.41 -50.68 -34.74
CA VAL A 166 -6.60 -51.75 -35.74
C VAL A 166 -5.41 -51.74 -36.69
N VAL A 167 -4.61 -52.79 -36.60
CA VAL A 167 -3.67 -53.25 -37.62
C VAL A 167 -4.43 -54.21 -38.53
N THR A 168 -4.47 -53.93 -39.83
CA THR A 168 -5.07 -54.84 -40.82
C THR A 168 -3.96 -55.65 -41.48
N ALA A 169 -3.86 -56.92 -41.09
CA ALA A 169 -3.05 -57.93 -41.75
C ALA A 169 -3.90 -58.73 -42.76
N ILE A 170 -3.21 -59.17 -43.81
CA ILE A 170 -3.69 -59.87 -45.01
C ILE A 170 -4.06 -61.32 -44.69
N PRO A 171 -5.06 -61.93 -45.36
CA PRO A 171 -5.05 -63.37 -45.59
C PRO A 171 -4.94 -63.75 -47.08
N VAL A 172 -4.09 -64.75 -47.30
CA VAL A 172 -3.82 -65.50 -48.53
C VAL A 172 -5.01 -66.41 -48.88
N SER A 173 -5.37 -66.52 -50.16
CA SER A 173 -6.25 -67.58 -50.66
C SER A 173 -5.75 -68.17 -51.98
N GLN A 174 -5.99 -69.48 -52.12
CA GLN A 174 -5.33 -70.44 -53.00
C GLN A 174 -5.94 -70.51 -54.43
N ALA A 175 -5.36 -71.40 -55.25
CA ALA A 175 -5.26 -71.37 -56.71
C ALA A 175 -6.42 -71.95 -57.55
N GLN A 176 -6.63 -71.34 -58.74
CA GLN A 176 -6.86 -71.86 -60.13
C GLN A 176 -8.01 -72.86 -60.46
N PRO A 177 -8.51 -73.01 -61.73
CA PRO A 177 -7.80 -72.80 -63.01
C PRO A 177 -8.55 -72.22 -64.26
N VAL A 178 -7.72 -71.90 -65.26
CA VAL A 178 -7.91 -71.91 -66.73
C VAL A 178 -9.03 -71.04 -67.36
N ALA A 179 -8.59 -69.95 -68.02
CA ALA A 179 -9.28 -69.36 -69.16
C ALA A 179 -8.25 -68.91 -70.22
N THR A 180 -8.59 -69.21 -71.46
CA THR A 180 -7.83 -69.18 -72.70
C THR A 180 -7.07 -67.89 -72.99
N VAL A 181 -5.80 -68.02 -73.36
CA VAL A 181 -4.93 -66.96 -73.84
C VAL A 181 -5.36 -66.53 -75.25
N VAL A 182 -5.88 -65.31 -75.40
CA VAL A 182 -5.90 -64.60 -76.68
C VAL A 182 -4.78 -63.58 -76.64
N ALA A 183 -3.75 -63.80 -77.45
CA ALA A 183 -2.59 -62.92 -77.55
C ALA A 183 -2.96 -61.63 -78.30
N THR A 184 -3.16 -60.54 -77.56
CA THR A 184 -3.06 -59.17 -78.11
C THR A 184 -1.62 -58.65 -77.92
N PRO A 185 -0.98 -58.10 -78.96
CA PRO A 185 0.42 -57.67 -78.88
C PRO A 185 0.59 -56.49 -77.91
N VAL A 186 1.60 -56.63 -77.05
CA VAL A 186 2.07 -55.67 -76.05
C VAL A 186 2.59 -54.40 -76.73
N PRO A 187 2.11 -53.19 -76.39
CA PRO A 187 2.79 -51.96 -76.78
C PRO A 187 4.15 -51.88 -76.07
N ALA A 188 5.18 -51.52 -76.82
CA ALA A 188 6.58 -51.50 -76.41
C ALA A 188 6.80 -50.90 -75.01
N ARG A 189 7.59 -51.60 -74.18
CA ARG A 189 8.12 -51.04 -72.92
C ARG A 189 8.95 -49.79 -73.27
N PRO A 190 8.72 -48.63 -72.61
CA PRO A 190 9.67 -47.53 -72.68
C PRO A 190 11.02 -48.00 -72.14
N ARG A 191 12.11 -47.48 -72.71
CA ARG A 191 13.47 -47.91 -72.36
C ARG A 191 13.74 -47.59 -70.89
N ARG A 192 14.54 -48.43 -70.23
CA ARG A 192 14.88 -48.30 -68.81
C ARG A 192 15.42 -46.89 -68.48
N ASP A 193 16.15 -46.32 -69.43
CA ASP A 193 16.74 -44.98 -69.36
C ASP A 193 15.67 -43.87 -69.26
N GLU A 194 14.56 -43.95 -70.00
CA GLU A 194 13.49 -42.93 -69.94
C GLU A 194 12.77 -42.93 -68.59
N ARG A 195 12.60 -44.12 -67.98
CA ARG A 195 12.02 -44.24 -66.64
C ARG A 195 12.96 -43.72 -65.57
N GLU A 196 14.26 -43.99 -65.68
CA GLU A 196 15.27 -43.47 -64.74
C GLU A 196 15.39 -41.94 -64.85
N GLU A 197 15.26 -41.39 -66.05
CA GLU A 197 15.28 -39.95 -66.30
C GLU A 197 14.01 -39.24 -65.78
N LEU A 198 12.83 -39.83 -65.97
CA LEU A 198 11.58 -39.39 -65.36
C LEU A 198 11.62 -39.47 -63.83
N VAL A 199 12.14 -40.57 -63.27
CA VAL A 199 12.28 -40.71 -61.80
C VAL A 199 13.27 -39.68 -61.26
N LYS A 200 14.37 -39.40 -61.97
CA LYS A 200 15.33 -38.37 -61.58
C LYS A 200 14.73 -36.96 -61.67
N ALA A 201 13.94 -36.68 -62.70
CA ALA A 201 13.23 -35.40 -62.87
C ALA A 201 12.15 -35.19 -61.79
N VAL A 202 11.39 -36.23 -61.45
CA VAL A 202 10.42 -36.19 -60.34
C VAL A 202 11.12 -36.07 -59.00
N THR A 203 12.24 -36.77 -58.80
CA THR A 203 13.04 -36.68 -57.56
C THR A 203 13.67 -35.29 -57.41
N SER A 204 14.14 -34.69 -58.51
CA SER A 204 14.63 -33.30 -58.54
C SER A 204 13.52 -32.31 -58.19
N SER A 205 12.36 -32.43 -58.84
CA SER A 205 11.19 -31.56 -58.60
C SER A 205 10.65 -31.71 -57.18
N LEU A 206 10.70 -32.92 -56.63
CA LEU A 206 10.34 -33.19 -55.24
C LEU A 206 11.38 -32.58 -54.30
N LYS A 207 12.68 -32.70 -54.59
CA LYS A 207 13.76 -32.14 -53.78
C LYS A 207 13.76 -30.61 -53.75
N GLU A 208 13.34 -29.95 -54.82
CA GLU A 208 13.14 -28.49 -54.85
C GLU A 208 11.90 -28.05 -54.04
N ARG A 209 10.80 -28.82 -54.12
CA ARG A 209 9.55 -28.48 -53.40
C ARG A 209 9.54 -28.92 -51.94
N TRP A 210 10.36 -29.90 -51.56
CA TRP A 210 10.45 -30.42 -50.20
C TRP A 210 10.86 -29.37 -49.16
N PRO A 211 11.94 -28.58 -49.34
CA PRO A 211 12.30 -27.53 -48.37
C PRO A 211 11.20 -26.46 -48.26
N ALA A 212 10.55 -26.08 -49.37
CA ALA A 212 9.46 -25.10 -49.35
C ALA A 212 8.24 -25.53 -48.54
N VAL A 213 8.04 -26.84 -48.31
CA VAL A 213 6.93 -27.37 -47.49
C VAL A 213 7.41 -27.76 -46.10
N VAL A 214 8.63 -28.29 -45.95
CA VAL A 214 9.15 -28.79 -44.68
C VAL A 214 9.72 -27.68 -43.80
N GLU A 215 10.33 -26.63 -44.35
CA GLU A 215 10.78 -25.46 -43.56
C GLU A 215 9.62 -24.76 -42.83
N PRO A 216 8.50 -24.37 -43.48
CA PRO A 216 7.42 -23.69 -42.77
C PRO A 216 6.73 -24.57 -41.73
N LEU A 217 6.75 -25.91 -41.90
CA LEU A 217 6.29 -26.84 -40.88
C LEU A 217 7.29 -26.94 -39.71
N GLY A 218 8.60 -26.93 -40.00
CA GLY A 218 9.65 -26.91 -38.99
C GLY A 218 9.66 -25.60 -38.18
N GLU A 219 9.49 -24.45 -38.83
CA GLU A 219 9.33 -23.15 -38.19
C GLU A 219 8.06 -23.06 -37.35
N GLN A 220 6.94 -23.62 -37.82
CA GLN A 220 5.72 -23.67 -37.02
C GLN A 220 5.89 -24.57 -35.78
N LEU A 221 6.59 -25.69 -35.92
CA LEU A 221 6.88 -26.59 -34.80
C LEU A 221 7.82 -25.93 -33.78
N SER A 222 8.89 -25.26 -34.24
CA SER A 222 9.79 -24.53 -33.36
C SER A 222 9.08 -23.36 -32.68
N GLN A 223 8.24 -22.61 -33.40
CA GLN A 223 7.45 -21.52 -32.85
C GLN A 223 6.41 -22.01 -31.83
N GLN A 224 5.78 -23.15 -32.08
CA GLN A 224 4.89 -23.80 -31.09
C GLN A 224 5.67 -24.23 -29.85
N GLN A 225 6.87 -24.79 -30.02
CA GLN A 225 7.71 -25.19 -28.91
C GLN A 225 8.17 -23.99 -28.08
N THR A 226 8.56 -22.88 -28.71
CA THR A 226 8.89 -21.63 -28.01
C THR A 226 7.69 -21.06 -27.26
N ARG A 227 6.50 -21.03 -27.87
CA ARG A 227 5.28 -20.59 -27.18
C ARG A 227 4.92 -21.48 -25.99
N GLN A 228 5.16 -22.79 -26.10
CA GLN A 228 4.93 -23.72 -25.01
C GLN A 228 5.88 -23.45 -23.83
N THR A 229 7.16 -23.21 -24.09
CA THR A 229 8.12 -22.85 -23.04
C THR A 229 7.81 -21.48 -22.42
N GLU A 230 7.42 -20.49 -23.22
CA GLU A 230 7.02 -19.16 -22.71
C GLU A 230 5.78 -19.24 -21.81
N LEU A 231 4.80 -20.07 -22.19
CA LEU A 231 3.62 -20.33 -21.35
C LEU A 231 3.97 -21.07 -20.06
N GLU A 232 4.91 -22.03 -20.10
CA GLU A 232 5.38 -22.72 -18.90
C GLU A 232 6.13 -21.77 -17.94
N ASP A 233 6.99 -20.90 -18.46
CA ASP A 233 7.66 -19.85 -17.66
C ASP A 233 6.66 -18.84 -17.09
N ALA A 234 5.68 -18.39 -17.88
CA ALA A 234 4.63 -17.49 -17.42
C ALA A 234 3.75 -18.13 -16.34
N LYS A 235 3.40 -19.41 -16.51
CA LYS A 235 2.66 -20.18 -15.50
C LYS A 235 3.46 -20.31 -14.21
N LYS A 236 4.73 -20.69 -14.30
CA LYS A 236 5.61 -20.78 -13.12
C LYS A 236 5.71 -19.44 -12.39
N LYS A 237 5.81 -18.33 -13.12
CA LYS A 237 5.84 -16.99 -12.52
C LYS A 237 4.53 -16.65 -11.79
N LEU A 238 3.38 -17.01 -12.38
CA LEU A 238 2.09 -16.84 -11.73
C LEU A 238 1.97 -17.71 -10.47
N ASP A 239 2.43 -18.96 -10.50
CA ASP A 239 2.45 -19.85 -9.34
C ASP A 239 3.35 -19.28 -8.21
N GLU A 240 4.50 -18.68 -8.56
CA GLU A 240 5.39 -18.00 -7.61
C GLU A 240 4.74 -16.75 -7.00
N GLU A 241 4.05 -15.93 -7.80
CA GLU A 241 3.31 -14.76 -7.32
C GLU A 241 2.11 -15.15 -6.44
N GLU A 242 1.38 -16.20 -6.81
CA GLU A 242 0.28 -16.76 -6.01
C GLU A 242 0.79 -17.24 -4.65
N GLN A 243 1.89 -18.00 -4.64
CA GLN A 243 2.50 -18.47 -3.40
C GLN A 243 2.98 -17.31 -2.53
N LYS A 244 3.65 -16.32 -3.12
CA LYS A 244 4.10 -15.13 -2.38
C LYS A 244 2.93 -14.35 -1.79
N LEU A 245 1.84 -14.19 -2.54
CA LEU A 245 0.65 -13.49 -2.06
C LEU A 245 0.00 -14.28 -0.92
N LYS A 246 -0.05 -15.61 -1.02
CA LYS A 246 -0.57 -16.50 0.02
C LYS A 246 0.25 -16.42 1.31
N ASP A 247 1.57 -16.40 1.20
CA ASP A 247 2.48 -16.25 2.35
C ASP A 247 2.27 -14.88 3.03
N SER A 248 2.15 -13.81 2.24
CA SER A 248 1.86 -12.47 2.77
C SER A 248 0.48 -12.38 3.44
N VAL A 249 -0.54 -13.03 2.88
CA VAL A 249 -1.87 -13.11 3.52
C VAL A 249 -1.81 -13.88 4.83
N GLN A 250 -1.05 -14.99 4.89
CA GLN A 250 -0.85 -15.72 6.14
C GLN A 250 -0.14 -14.87 7.19
N GLU A 251 0.92 -14.16 6.82
CA GLU A 251 1.65 -13.26 7.72
C GLU A 251 0.75 -12.15 8.26
N VAL A 252 0.01 -11.46 7.38
CA VAL A 252 -0.93 -10.40 7.79
C VAL A 252 -2.04 -10.97 8.68
N SER A 253 -2.53 -12.19 8.40
CA SER A 253 -3.54 -12.83 9.25
C SER A 253 -3.00 -13.18 10.64
N ALA A 254 -1.73 -13.59 10.75
CA ALA A 254 -1.08 -13.87 12.02
C ALA A 254 -0.88 -12.58 12.84
N GLN A 255 -0.42 -11.49 12.19
CA GLN A 255 -0.30 -10.18 12.81
C GLN A 255 -1.66 -9.66 13.29
N LYS A 256 -2.72 -9.84 12.48
CA LYS A 256 -4.08 -9.48 12.87
C LYS A 256 -4.55 -10.26 14.09
N ALA A 257 -4.32 -11.58 14.15
CA ALA A 257 -4.69 -12.39 15.30
C ALA A 257 -3.94 -11.98 16.58
N GLN A 258 -2.66 -11.63 16.46
CA GLN A 258 -1.88 -11.08 17.57
C GLN A 258 -2.45 -9.74 18.07
N LEU A 259 -2.79 -8.84 17.15
CA LEU A 259 -3.41 -7.56 17.48
C LEU A 259 -4.80 -7.73 18.13
N GLU A 260 -5.63 -8.63 17.62
CA GLU A 260 -6.95 -8.94 18.21
C GLU A 260 -6.80 -9.54 19.62
N THR A 261 -5.78 -10.36 19.86
CA THR A 261 -5.48 -10.90 21.20
C THR A 261 -5.07 -9.78 22.15
N MET A 262 -4.10 -8.95 21.74
CA MET A 262 -3.63 -7.80 22.53
C MET A 262 -4.77 -6.80 22.80
N GLU A 263 -5.61 -6.52 21.80
CA GLU A 263 -6.77 -5.64 21.92
C GLU A 263 -7.79 -6.22 22.92
N SER A 264 -8.04 -7.53 22.87
CA SER A 264 -8.92 -8.20 23.84
C SER A 264 -8.37 -8.10 25.27
N GLU A 265 -7.07 -8.31 25.45
CA GLU A 265 -6.40 -8.16 26.75
C GLU A 265 -6.51 -6.72 27.26
N LEU A 266 -6.16 -5.73 26.43
CA LEU A 266 -6.27 -4.30 26.76
C LEU A 266 -7.71 -3.89 27.08
N ARG A 267 -8.69 -4.33 26.28
CA ARG A 267 -10.11 -4.06 26.54
C ARG A 267 -10.56 -4.68 27.86
N SER A 268 -10.13 -5.92 28.16
CA SER A 268 -10.45 -6.57 29.44
C SER A 268 -9.83 -5.84 30.63
N PHE A 269 -8.62 -5.32 30.48
CA PHE A 269 -7.94 -4.51 31.50
C PHE A 269 -8.66 -3.18 31.72
N VAL A 270 -9.05 -2.49 30.64
CA VAL A 270 -9.78 -1.22 30.73
C VAL A 270 -11.15 -1.41 31.37
N GLU A 271 -11.88 -2.49 31.06
CA GLU A 271 -13.17 -2.78 31.71
C GLU A 271 -12.98 -3.15 33.19
N ALA A 272 -11.93 -3.90 33.54
CA ALA A 272 -11.62 -4.24 34.92
C ALA A 272 -11.22 -3.02 35.77
N GLU A 273 -10.58 -2.03 35.15
CA GLU A 273 -10.18 -0.77 35.79
C GLU A 273 -11.20 0.36 35.58
N ALA A 274 -12.31 0.12 34.87
CA ALA A 274 -13.37 1.08 34.68
C ALA A 274 -14.05 1.39 36.03
N GLY A 275 -13.79 2.58 36.55
CA GLY A 275 -14.35 3.07 37.82
C GLY A 275 -13.37 3.04 39.01
N ARG A 276 -12.13 2.56 38.82
CA ARG A 276 -11.02 2.91 39.71
C ARG A 276 -10.40 4.21 39.20
N GLU A 277 -10.37 5.25 40.02
CA GLU A 277 -9.39 6.31 39.82
C GLU A 277 -8.02 5.66 39.93
N MET A 278 -7.20 5.77 38.88
CA MET A 278 -5.83 5.29 38.92
C MET A 278 -5.09 6.15 39.94
N ASP A 279 -4.91 5.58 41.14
CA ASP A 279 -4.19 6.23 42.23
C ASP A 279 -2.78 6.59 41.73
N PRO A 280 -2.42 7.89 41.69
CA PRO A 280 -1.17 8.34 41.09
C PRO A 280 0.06 7.76 41.81
N GLU A 281 -0.05 7.43 43.09
CA GLU A 281 1.02 6.81 43.86
C GLU A 281 1.21 5.33 43.50
N THR A 282 0.13 4.60 43.20
CA THR A 282 0.19 3.21 42.75
C THR A 282 0.84 3.10 41.36
N ALA A 283 0.53 4.04 40.46
CA ALA A 283 1.21 4.15 39.16
C ALA A 283 2.72 4.47 39.33
N LEU A 284 3.06 5.39 40.24
CA LEU A 284 4.46 5.71 40.59
C LEU A 284 5.20 4.54 41.24
N ALA A 285 4.51 3.69 42.00
CA ALA A 285 5.10 2.51 42.64
C ALA A 285 5.46 1.40 41.64
N SER A 286 4.77 1.35 40.50
CA SER A 286 5.08 0.41 39.41
C SER A 286 6.28 0.83 38.54
N LEU A 287 6.76 2.06 38.71
CA LEU A 287 7.81 2.66 37.89
C LEU A 287 9.21 2.37 38.45
N ASP A 288 10.21 2.30 37.57
CA ASP A 288 11.62 2.18 37.96
C ASP A 288 12.02 3.31 38.95
N PRO A 289 12.86 3.02 39.96
CA PRO A 289 13.21 4.00 41.00
C PRO A 289 13.85 5.27 40.41
N ASP A 290 14.66 5.13 39.35
CA ASP A 290 15.29 6.27 38.68
C ASP A 290 14.28 7.14 37.92
N ARG A 291 13.25 6.52 37.31
CA ARG A 291 12.18 7.26 36.61
C ARG A 291 11.27 7.96 37.59
N ARG A 292 10.95 7.31 38.71
CA ARG A 292 10.22 7.92 39.81
C ARG A 292 10.97 9.13 40.37
N GLN A 293 12.27 9.02 40.60
CA GLN A 293 13.11 10.13 41.05
C GLN A 293 13.07 11.32 40.07
N VAL A 294 13.07 11.08 38.75
CA VAL A 294 12.93 12.16 37.75
C VAL A 294 11.58 12.87 37.89
N LEU A 295 10.50 12.13 38.08
CA LEU A 295 9.15 12.70 38.22
C LEU A 295 8.99 13.48 39.54
N ASP A 296 9.47 12.94 40.65
CA ASP A 296 9.41 13.61 41.96
C ASP A 296 10.20 14.93 41.93
N ARG A 297 11.40 14.94 41.32
CA ARG A 297 12.19 16.17 41.16
C ARG A 297 11.58 17.18 40.20
N LEU A 298 10.86 16.72 39.18
CA LEU A 298 10.11 17.61 38.28
C LEU A 298 8.91 18.25 38.99
N ALA A 299 8.17 17.47 39.78
CA ALA A 299 7.07 17.99 40.59
C ALA A 299 7.56 19.04 41.59
N GLU A 300 8.69 18.78 42.27
CA GLU A 300 9.33 19.76 43.14
C GLU A 300 9.77 21.02 42.37
N GLU A 301 10.36 20.90 41.18
CA GLU A 301 10.75 22.05 40.32
C GLU A 301 9.53 22.93 39.99
N LEU A 302 8.43 22.32 39.55
CA LEU A 302 7.19 23.04 39.21
C LEU A 302 6.55 23.69 40.45
N SER A 303 6.50 23.00 41.59
CA SER A 303 5.96 23.58 42.82
C SER A 303 6.78 24.78 43.33
N LEU A 304 8.08 24.80 43.08
CA LEU A 304 8.94 25.94 43.41
C LEU A 304 8.70 27.13 42.47
N GLU A 305 8.38 26.89 41.20
CA GLU A 305 7.99 27.95 40.26
C GLU A 305 6.65 28.58 40.64
N GLU A 306 5.69 27.77 41.09
CA GLU A 306 4.42 28.24 41.65
C GLU A 306 4.64 29.03 42.95
N LEU A 307 5.53 28.55 43.83
CA LEU A 307 5.91 29.28 45.05
C LEU A 307 6.51 30.65 44.72
N LEU A 308 7.42 30.73 43.75
CA LEU A 308 8.02 32.01 43.34
C LEU A 308 6.95 32.98 42.81
N THR A 309 6.02 32.47 42.00
CA THR A 309 4.89 33.26 41.48
C THR A 309 3.99 33.76 42.62
N ALA A 310 3.65 32.89 43.58
CA ALA A 310 2.86 33.26 44.75
C ALA A 310 3.59 34.27 45.66
N MET A 311 4.91 34.16 45.80
CA MET A 311 5.72 35.13 46.55
C MET A 311 5.73 36.51 45.87
N ASP A 312 5.80 36.56 44.53
CA ASP A 312 5.69 37.82 43.77
C ASP A 312 4.32 38.49 43.99
N GLU A 313 3.23 37.71 44.00
CA GLU A 313 1.88 38.20 44.30
C GLU A 313 1.77 38.73 45.74
N LEU A 314 2.30 38.01 46.72
CA LEU A 314 2.29 38.44 48.13
C LEU A 314 3.12 39.72 48.37
N LEU A 315 4.20 39.91 47.62
CA LEU A 315 4.98 41.14 47.64
C LEU A 315 4.18 42.31 47.04
N ALA A 316 3.48 42.07 45.93
CA ALA A 316 2.62 43.07 45.30
C ALA A 316 1.45 43.50 46.21
N GLU A 317 0.90 42.56 46.98
CA GLU A 317 -0.14 42.82 47.99
C GLU A 317 0.40 43.45 49.28
N GLY A 318 1.73 43.53 49.45
CA GLY A 318 2.39 44.08 50.64
C GLY A 318 2.23 43.22 51.91
N LYS A 319 1.89 41.93 51.77
CA LYS A 319 1.70 41.00 52.89
C LYS A 319 3.02 40.45 53.45
N ILE A 320 4.08 40.46 52.64
CA ILE A 320 5.43 40.02 53.01
C ILE A 320 6.40 41.19 52.96
N SER A 321 7.40 41.18 53.86
CA SER A 321 8.50 42.15 53.79
C SER A 321 9.44 41.81 52.63
N VAL A 322 10.09 42.83 52.07
CA VAL A 322 11.08 42.65 50.99
C VAL A 322 12.24 41.75 51.45
N ASP A 323 12.64 41.85 52.72
CA ASP A 323 13.71 41.02 53.30
C ASP A 323 13.33 39.54 53.37
N ASP A 324 12.08 39.22 53.73
CA ASP A 324 11.56 37.84 53.77
C ASP A 324 11.41 37.27 52.36
N PHE A 325 10.89 38.07 51.41
CA PHE A 325 10.82 37.73 49.99
C PHE A 325 12.21 37.38 49.42
N MET A 326 13.20 38.27 49.62
CA MET A 326 14.55 38.05 49.11
C MET A 326 15.23 36.84 49.76
N ARG A 327 14.90 36.49 51.01
CA ARG A 327 15.39 35.27 51.67
C ARG A 327 14.79 34.03 50.99
N GLU A 328 13.47 33.99 50.82
CA GLU A 328 12.75 32.85 50.26
C GLU A 328 13.05 32.64 48.77
N VAL A 329 13.11 33.71 47.96
CA VAL A 329 13.49 33.62 46.53
C VAL A 329 14.90 33.06 46.35
N ARG A 330 15.84 33.47 47.20
CA ARG A 330 17.20 32.92 47.16
C ARG A 330 17.25 31.45 47.58
N GLU A 331 16.39 31.04 48.51
CA GLU A 331 16.28 29.65 48.95
C GLU A 331 15.61 28.77 47.89
N ALA A 332 14.47 29.20 47.36
CA ALA A 332 13.76 28.58 46.25
C ALA A 332 14.66 28.46 45.01
N GLY A 333 15.41 29.50 44.64
CA GLY A 333 16.35 29.45 43.51
C GLY A 333 17.50 28.45 43.71
N ARG A 334 18.05 28.33 44.92
CA ARG A 334 19.05 27.29 45.24
C ARG A 334 18.44 25.89 45.14
N ARG A 335 17.23 25.71 45.66
CA ARG A 335 16.51 24.42 45.65
C ARG A 335 16.11 24.00 44.24
N GLN A 336 15.60 24.92 43.42
CA GLN A 336 15.27 24.71 42.01
C GLN A 336 16.50 24.29 41.21
N PHE A 337 17.65 24.95 41.44
CA PHE A 337 18.91 24.56 40.81
C PHE A 337 19.32 23.12 41.19
N MET A 338 19.25 22.76 42.47
CA MET A 338 19.58 21.39 42.91
C MET A 338 18.61 20.34 42.34
N CYS A 339 17.29 20.59 42.39
CA CYS A 339 16.29 19.70 41.81
C CYS A 339 16.50 19.52 40.30
N LYS A 340 16.83 20.59 39.57
CA LYS A 340 17.14 20.55 38.13
C LYS A 340 18.39 19.73 37.83
N MET A 341 19.47 19.92 38.60
CA MET A 341 20.71 19.16 38.43
C MET A 341 20.52 17.67 38.73
N GLU A 342 19.80 17.34 39.82
CA GLU A 342 19.47 15.96 40.16
C GLU A 342 18.58 15.30 39.11
N ARG A 343 17.56 16.02 38.61
CA ARG A 343 16.68 15.56 37.52
C ARG A 343 17.46 15.30 36.24
N GLU A 344 18.35 16.19 35.83
CA GLU A 344 19.18 15.99 34.63
C GLU A 344 20.11 14.78 34.77
N LYS A 345 20.68 14.55 35.96
CA LYS A 345 21.51 13.38 36.23
C LYS A 345 20.69 12.09 36.19
N ALA A 346 19.54 12.05 36.85
CA ALA A 346 18.65 10.89 36.85
C ALA A 346 18.07 10.63 35.44
N ALA A 347 17.71 11.67 34.69
CA ALA A 347 17.24 11.55 33.32
C ALA A 347 18.32 10.98 32.37
N LYS A 348 19.58 11.38 32.56
CA LYS A 348 20.72 10.77 31.84
C LYS A 348 20.85 9.28 32.18
N ALA A 349 20.77 8.92 33.47
CA ALA A 349 20.83 7.52 33.90
C ALA A 349 19.69 6.67 33.31
N VAL A 350 18.44 7.18 33.33
CA VAL A 350 17.28 6.52 32.70
C VAL A 350 17.49 6.36 31.19
N LYS A 351 18.03 7.36 30.51
CA LYS A 351 18.27 7.31 29.06
C LYS A 351 19.37 6.30 28.69
N THR A 352 20.40 6.17 29.52
CA THR A 352 21.43 5.14 29.39
C THR A 352 20.86 3.75 29.67
N ALA A 353 20.04 3.59 30.72
CA ALA A 353 19.39 2.32 31.05
C ALA A 353 18.38 1.87 29.98
N ALA A 354 17.70 2.82 29.31
CA ALA A 354 16.78 2.55 28.21
C ALA A 354 17.48 2.26 26.86
N GLY A 355 18.82 2.19 26.83
CA GLY A 355 19.59 1.88 25.62
C GLY A 355 19.61 2.99 24.56
N LEU A 356 19.19 4.21 24.90
CA LEU A 356 19.12 5.35 23.97
C LEU A 356 20.43 6.15 23.88
N ILE A 357 21.49 5.71 24.58
CA ILE A 357 22.86 6.22 24.45
C ILE A 357 23.84 5.04 24.60
N SER A 358 24.51 4.65 23.51
CA SER A 358 25.84 4.02 23.61
C SER A 358 26.84 5.12 23.96
N GLU A 359 27.31 5.13 25.21
CA GLU A 359 28.55 5.80 25.59
C GLU A 359 29.27 4.96 26.65
N GLU A 360 30.58 5.00 26.52
CA GLU A 360 31.66 4.12 26.95
C GLU A 360 31.76 3.89 28.49
N PRO A 361 32.25 2.72 28.95
CA PRO A 361 32.35 2.41 30.38
C PRO A 361 33.35 3.30 31.14
N PRO A 362 33.14 3.53 32.45
CA PRO A 362 34.01 4.35 33.27
C PRO A 362 35.36 3.66 33.53
N LYS A 363 36.44 4.21 32.99
CA LYS A 363 37.80 3.83 33.37
C LYS A 363 38.20 4.56 34.67
N ALA A 364 38.09 3.85 35.78
CA ALA A 364 38.89 4.06 36.98
C ALA A 364 39.59 2.72 37.31
N PRO A 365 40.70 2.66 38.08
CA PRO A 365 41.20 3.66 39.02
C PRO A 365 42.71 3.94 38.94
N ALA A 366 43.14 5.10 39.45
CA ALA A 366 44.49 5.24 40.03
C ALA A 366 44.49 6.38 41.06
N LEU A 367 44.40 6.01 42.33
CA LEU A 367 45.01 6.74 43.44
C LEU A 367 46.19 5.86 43.92
N PRO A 368 47.22 6.36 44.64
CA PRO A 368 47.18 7.58 45.46
C PRO A 368 48.44 8.50 45.41
N VAL A 369 48.21 9.74 45.84
CA VAL A 369 49.01 10.58 46.74
C VAL A 369 50.55 10.50 46.64
N ALA A 370 51.16 11.61 46.19
CA ALA A 370 52.48 12.04 46.67
C ALA A 370 52.54 13.57 46.81
N VAL A 371 52.61 14.02 48.05
CA VAL A 371 52.94 15.38 48.49
C VAL A 371 54.45 15.59 48.36
N ALA A 372 54.93 16.61 47.64
CA ALA A 372 56.20 17.30 47.92
C ALA A 372 56.41 18.58 47.07
N ARG A 373 56.36 19.73 47.78
CA ARG A 373 57.10 21.02 47.72
C ARG A 373 57.90 21.53 46.48
N PRO A 374 58.11 22.88 46.41
CA PRO A 374 58.44 23.64 45.21
C PRO A 374 59.95 23.80 44.89
N LEU A 375 60.17 24.20 43.62
CA LEU A 375 61.31 24.89 42.98
C LEU A 375 62.55 25.25 43.82
N PRO A 376 63.74 25.12 43.19
CA PRO A 376 64.72 26.21 43.26
C PRO A 376 65.27 26.66 41.90
N ALA A 377 65.77 27.89 41.95
CA ALA A 377 66.25 28.76 40.88
C ALA A 377 67.62 28.36 40.28
N GLY A 378 67.86 28.82 39.05
CA GLY A 378 69.20 28.84 38.44
C GLY A 378 69.17 29.20 36.95
N ALA A 379 69.34 30.50 36.63
CA ALA A 379 69.64 31.04 35.30
C ALA A 379 71.07 30.61 34.84
N PRO A 380 71.59 30.87 33.59
CA PRO A 380 71.44 32.08 32.75
C PRO A 380 71.14 31.83 31.24
N VAL A 381 70.39 32.70 30.55
CA VAL A 381 70.79 33.85 29.69
C VAL A 381 71.68 33.51 28.47
N GLN A 382 71.08 33.65 27.27
CA GLN A 382 71.59 34.33 26.04
C GLN A 382 70.49 34.18 24.96
N ALA A 383 69.68 35.19 24.59
CA ALA A 383 69.94 36.43 23.86
C ALA A 383 70.52 36.23 22.44
N ALA A 384 69.69 36.55 21.43
CA ALA A 384 69.95 36.88 20.01
C ALA A 384 69.05 36.04 19.08
N ALA A 385 68.47 36.52 17.98
CA ALA A 385 68.25 37.82 17.40
C ALA A 385 67.24 37.60 16.26
N VAL A 386 66.38 38.58 16.00
CA VAL A 386 65.47 38.66 14.84
C VAL A 386 66.27 39.12 13.61
N PRO A 387 66.05 38.53 12.42
CA PRO A 387 65.44 39.29 11.31
C PRO A 387 64.45 38.43 10.49
N ALA A 388 63.21 38.87 10.26
CA ALA A 388 62.75 39.75 9.19
C ALA A 388 62.74 39.14 7.75
N ARG A 389 61.51 38.91 7.26
CA ARG A 389 60.96 39.21 5.91
C ARG A 389 61.57 38.58 4.64
N GLN A 390 60.75 37.75 3.98
CA GLN A 390 60.40 37.69 2.53
C GLN A 390 59.31 36.60 2.43
N LEU A 391 58.06 36.74 1.97
CA LEU A 391 57.43 37.45 0.85
C LEU A 391 57.98 37.04 -0.50
N VAL A 392 57.45 35.96 -1.08
CA VAL A 392 57.11 35.82 -2.52
C VAL A 392 55.99 34.76 -2.66
N ALA A 393 54.98 35.14 -3.44
CA ALA A 393 53.86 34.32 -3.90
C ALA A 393 54.22 33.50 -5.15
N ALA A 394 53.55 32.36 -5.32
CA ALA A 394 52.98 31.90 -6.59
C ALA A 394 51.95 30.81 -6.28
#